data_AF-A0A6M2CP64-F1
#
_entry.id   AF-A0A6M2CP64-F1
#
_cell.length_a   1.000
_cell.length_b   1.000
_cell.length_c   1.000
_cell.angle_alpha   90.00
_cell.angle_beta   90.00
_cell.angle_gamma   90.00
#
_symmetry.space_group_name_H-M   'P 1'
#
loop_
_entity.id
_entity.type
_entity.pdbx_description
1 polymer ?
#
loop_
_entity_poly.entity_id
_entity_poly.type
_entity_poly.pdbx_seq_one_letter_code
_entity_poly.pdbx_strand_id
1 'polypeptide(L)'
;MFVCCGWSFLSRRTASAASPLRRLYSSCVLRERRFSPIRKASSKVFTMPSLDADHGARVYDHIIQSESDKNLYRGLELSNGMKVLLISDPTTDKSAAALNVQVGYMSDPWDLPGLAHFCEHMLFLGTEKYPTENEYHKYLCQHAGSSNAFTASDHTCYFFDVAPENLEPVLDRFAAFFVCPLFNEDATDREVNAIHSEHAKNIQNDSWRLKQLEMSTADPQHDFCKFGTGNEV
;
A
#
# COMPACT_ATOMS: atom_id res chain seq x y z
N MET A 1 6.57 -12.53 8.99
CA MET A 1 7.41 -11.39 8.58
C MET A 1 6.50 -10.20 8.37
N PHE A 2 6.77 -9.08 9.05
CA PHE A 2 6.05 -7.81 8.84
C PHE A 2 6.96 -6.83 8.08
N VAL A 3 6.40 -6.14 7.09
CA VAL A 3 7.09 -5.07 6.35
C VAL A 3 6.29 -3.78 6.50
N CYS A 4 6.84 -2.78 7.17
CA CYS A 4 6.26 -1.43 7.22
C CYS A 4 7.07 -0.51 6.32
N CYS A 5 6.45 0.04 5.28
CA CYS A 5 7.08 0.96 4.34
C CYS A 5 6.49 2.37 4.48
N GLY A 6 7.35 3.40 4.61
CA GLY A 6 6.95 4.81 4.60
C GLY A 6 7.50 5.53 3.37
N TRP A 7 6.64 6.24 2.64
CA TRP A 7 7.01 7.16 1.57
C TRP A 7 6.92 8.61 2.05
N SER A 8 7.98 9.38 1.85
CA SER A 8 7.97 10.84 2.04
C SER A 8 8.32 11.51 0.71
N PHE A 9 7.37 12.21 0.08
CA PHE A 9 7.64 13.04 -1.09
C PHE A 9 7.84 14.50 -0.64
N LEU A 10 9.05 15.04 -0.83
CA LEU A 10 9.29 16.47 -0.67
C LEU A 10 9.00 17.15 -2.01
N SER A 11 7.82 17.76 -2.14
CA SER A 11 7.43 18.50 -3.35
C SER A 11 8.39 19.67 -3.60
N ARG A 12 9.18 19.61 -4.67
CA ARG A 12 9.76 20.79 -5.32
C ARG A 12 9.33 20.83 -6.78
N ARG A 13 8.66 21.94 -7.11
CA ARG A 13 8.22 22.32 -8.46
C ARG A 13 9.40 22.35 -9.44
N THR A 14 9.22 21.76 -10.62
CA THR A 14 9.15 22.48 -11.92
C THR A 14 8.98 21.46 -13.04
N ALA A 15 7.90 21.58 -13.80
CA ALA A 15 7.62 20.80 -14.99
C ALA A 15 8.42 21.35 -16.18
N SER A 16 9.04 20.49 -16.97
CA SER A 16 9.40 20.80 -18.35
C SER A 16 9.57 19.55 -19.22
N ALA A 17 8.72 19.51 -20.25
CA ALA A 17 8.89 18.94 -21.59
C ALA A 17 8.96 17.41 -21.80
N ALA A 18 7.99 16.95 -22.59
CA ALA A 18 7.81 15.62 -23.16
C ALA A 18 8.78 15.28 -24.30
N SER A 19 8.98 13.98 -24.58
CA SER A 19 8.91 13.38 -25.92
C SER A 19 8.99 11.83 -25.89
N PRO A 20 8.42 11.12 -26.90
CA PRO A 20 8.14 9.68 -26.84
C PRO A 20 9.06 8.83 -27.74
N LEU A 21 9.34 7.58 -27.35
CA LEU A 21 9.89 6.56 -28.26
C LEU A 21 9.18 5.22 -28.10
N ARG A 22 8.61 4.78 -29.22
CA ARG A 22 8.03 3.46 -29.47
C ARG A 22 9.12 2.41 -29.75
N ARG A 23 8.71 1.14 -29.59
CA ARG A 23 8.93 -0.05 -30.45
C ARG A 23 9.92 -1.16 -29.99
N LEU A 24 9.34 -2.38 -30.01
CA LEU A 24 9.89 -3.73 -30.33
C LEU A 24 10.69 -4.39 -29.18
N TYR A 25 10.43 -5.64 -28.76
CA TYR A 25 10.46 -6.94 -29.47
C TYR A 25 9.58 -7.98 -28.72
N SER A 26 8.63 -8.68 -29.37
CA SER A 26 8.68 -10.01 -30.00
C SER A 26 9.19 -11.21 -29.14
N SER A 27 8.23 -12.01 -28.68
CA SER A 27 8.13 -13.49 -28.71
C SER A 27 9.40 -14.38 -28.57
N CYS A 28 9.43 -15.25 -27.55
CA CYS A 28 10.12 -16.55 -27.65
C CYS A 28 9.50 -17.64 -26.75
N VAL A 29 8.72 -18.50 -27.42
CA VAL A 29 8.40 -19.93 -27.24
C VAL A 29 8.82 -20.69 -25.95
N LEU A 30 7.80 -21.38 -25.43
CA LEU A 30 7.76 -22.43 -24.41
C LEU A 30 8.77 -23.58 -24.62
N ARG A 31 9.36 -24.10 -23.53
CA ARG A 31 9.97 -25.44 -23.54
C ARG A 31 9.74 -26.16 -22.21
N GLU A 32 8.90 -27.18 -22.26
CA GLU A 32 8.69 -28.17 -21.18
C GLU A 32 9.99 -28.90 -20.83
N ARG A 33 10.23 -29.13 -19.53
CA ARG A 33 11.15 -30.16 -19.05
C ARG A 33 10.53 -30.97 -17.92
N ARG A 34 10.68 -32.29 -18.06
CA ARG A 34 10.07 -33.39 -17.29
C ARG A 34 10.64 -33.50 -15.87
N PHE A 35 9.78 -33.99 -14.97
CA PHE A 35 10.04 -34.40 -13.58
C PHE A 35 10.96 -35.62 -13.44
N SER A 36 11.79 -35.67 -12.38
CA SER A 36 12.34 -36.85 -11.67
C SER A 36 13.01 -36.39 -10.33
N PRO A 37 13.27 -37.23 -9.31
CA PRO A 37 12.51 -37.27 -8.06
C PRO A 37 13.24 -36.75 -6.79
N ILE A 38 12.39 -36.58 -5.77
CA ILE A 38 12.55 -36.26 -4.34
C ILE A 38 13.94 -36.55 -3.74
N ARG A 39 14.60 -35.49 -3.21
CA ARG A 39 15.74 -35.59 -2.29
C ARG A 39 15.35 -35.08 -0.90
N LYS A 40 15.80 -35.82 0.11
CA LYS A 40 15.51 -35.68 1.55
C LYS A 40 15.74 -34.26 2.08
N ALA A 41 14.82 -33.80 2.93
CA ALA A 41 14.95 -32.56 3.67
C ALA A 41 16.14 -32.63 4.64
N SER A 42 17.15 -31.81 4.39
CA SER A 42 18.24 -31.52 5.32
C SER A 42 17.86 -30.23 6.05
N SER A 43 17.89 -30.28 7.39
CA SER A 43 17.68 -29.14 8.28
C SER A 43 18.78 -28.09 8.05
N LYS A 44 18.53 -27.18 7.10
CA LYS A 44 19.35 -25.98 6.93
C LYS A 44 18.92 -24.97 7.97
N VAL A 45 19.84 -24.63 8.86
CA VAL A 45 19.82 -23.39 9.64
C VAL A 45 19.63 -22.25 8.64
N PHE A 46 18.51 -21.52 8.75
CA PHE A 46 18.23 -20.34 7.94
C PHE A 46 19.22 -19.24 8.36
N THR A 47 20.37 -19.21 7.68
CA THR A 47 21.31 -18.09 7.76
C THR A 47 20.73 -17.01 6.86
N MET A 48 20.42 -15.83 7.41
CA MET A 48 20.03 -14.69 6.58
C MET A 48 21.15 -14.47 5.55
N PRO A 49 20.84 -14.43 4.24
CA PRO A 49 21.83 -14.06 3.25
C PRO A 49 22.40 -12.69 3.64
N SER A 50 23.72 -12.54 3.58
CA SER A 50 24.30 -11.21 3.47
C SER A 50 23.73 -10.61 2.19
N LEU A 51 22.83 -9.64 2.33
CA LEU A 51 22.52 -8.73 1.24
C LEU A 51 23.83 -7.96 1.00
N ASP A 52 24.66 -8.51 0.12
CA ASP A 52 25.76 -7.77 -0.47
C ASP A 52 25.18 -6.45 -0.99
N ALA A 53 26.00 -5.40 -0.91
CA ALA A 53 25.68 -3.99 -1.13
C ALA A 53 25.19 -3.61 -2.55
N ASP A 54 24.52 -4.53 -3.26
CA ASP A 54 24.22 -4.49 -4.69
C ASP A 54 23.00 -3.62 -5.05
N HIS A 55 22.17 -3.22 -4.07
CA HIS A 55 20.98 -2.40 -4.33
C HIS A 55 21.09 -0.95 -3.84
N GLY A 56 22.25 -0.53 -3.34
CA GLY A 56 22.47 0.85 -2.86
C GLY A 56 21.63 1.25 -1.64
N ALA A 57 20.95 0.30 -0.99
CA ALA A 57 20.13 0.56 0.18
C ALA A 57 21.00 0.77 1.44
N ARG A 58 20.64 1.74 2.27
CA ARG A 58 21.27 1.92 3.60
C ARG A 58 20.61 0.97 4.59
N VAL A 59 21.41 0.31 5.42
CA VAL A 59 20.95 -0.71 6.38
C VAL A 59 21.11 -0.19 7.80
N TYR A 60 20.11 -0.45 8.63
CA TYR A 60 20.05 -0.10 10.05
C TYR A 60 19.74 -1.36 10.88
N ASP A 61 20.77 -2.03 11.39
CA ASP A 61 20.60 -3.28 12.15
C ASP A 61 20.24 -3.06 13.64
N HIS A 62 20.55 -1.91 14.21
CA HIS A 62 20.36 -1.64 15.64
C HIS A 62 19.07 -0.86 15.90
N ILE A 63 17.93 -1.53 15.76
CA ILE A 63 16.62 -0.97 16.10
C ILE A 63 16.37 -1.14 17.60
N ILE A 64 16.04 -0.04 18.29
CA ILE A 64 15.72 -0.06 19.72
C ILE A 64 14.40 -0.81 19.91
N GLN A 65 14.40 -1.83 20.77
CA GLN A 65 13.24 -2.65 21.09
C GLN A 65 13.10 -2.84 22.61
N SER A 66 11.92 -3.29 23.05
CA SER A 66 11.69 -3.69 24.44
C SER A 66 12.53 -4.92 24.80
N GLU A 67 12.98 -5.03 26.05
CA GLU A 67 13.72 -6.20 26.55
C GLU A 67 12.92 -7.51 26.45
N SER A 68 11.58 -7.41 26.49
CA SER A 68 10.66 -8.54 26.39
C SER A 68 10.35 -8.95 24.94
N ASP A 69 10.72 -8.13 23.95
CA ASP A 69 10.44 -8.38 22.54
C ASP A 69 11.46 -9.37 21.96
N LYS A 70 10.95 -10.46 21.37
CA LYS A 70 11.76 -11.55 20.81
C LYS A 70 11.90 -11.44 19.29
N ASN A 71 11.24 -10.48 18.67
CA ASN A 71 11.31 -10.28 17.23
C ASN A 71 12.69 -9.77 16.81
N LEU A 72 13.06 -10.05 15.55
CA LEU A 72 14.25 -9.48 14.95
C LEU A 72 13.85 -8.34 14.02
N TYR A 73 14.50 -7.19 14.16
CA TYR A 73 14.21 -5.99 13.38
C TYR A 73 15.38 -5.61 12.49
N ARG A 74 15.06 -5.06 11.32
CA ARG A 74 16.04 -4.41 10.44
C ARG A 74 15.39 -3.24 9.72
N GLY A 75 15.98 -2.06 9.87
CA GLY A 75 15.62 -0.88 9.08
C GLY A 75 16.39 -0.84 7.77
N LEU A 76 15.76 -0.36 6.70
CA LEU A 76 16.38 -0.10 5.41
C LEU A 76 15.91 1.27 4.87
N GLU A 77 16.79 1.96 4.16
CA GLU A 77 16.43 3.06 3.25
C GLU A 77 16.80 2.61 1.84
N LEU A 78 15.80 2.35 0.99
CA LEU A 78 16.00 1.91 -0.38
C LEU A 78 16.58 3.04 -1.25
N SER A 79 17.15 2.69 -2.41
CA SER A 79 17.74 3.67 -3.33
C SER A 79 16.76 4.72 -3.87
N ASN A 80 15.46 4.41 -3.87
CA ASN A 80 14.38 5.35 -4.21
C ASN A 80 13.92 6.21 -3.02
N GLY A 81 14.57 6.13 -1.86
CA GLY A 81 14.25 6.89 -0.64
C GLY A 81 13.15 6.28 0.22
N MET A 82 12.60 5.12 -0.16
CA MET A 82 11.59 4.43 0.65
C MET A 82 12.21 3.90 1.94
N LYS A 83 11.59 4.23 3.08
CA LYS A 83 11.99 3.72 4.39
C LYS A 83 11.24 2.43 4.67
N VAL A 84 11.96 1.39 5.08
CA VAL A 84 11.40 0.06 5.30
C VAL A 84 11.82 -0.44 6.67
N LEU A 85 10.88 -1.00 7.42
CA LEU A 85 11.14 -1.77 8.63
C LEU A 85 10.74 -3.23 8.37
N LEU A 86 11.72 -4.12 8.45
CA LEU A 86 11.53 -5.56 8.40
C LEU A 86 11.45 -6.12 9.82
N ILE A 87 10.46 -6.97 10.06
CA ILE A 87 10.26 -7.65 11.33
C ILE A 87 10.17 -9.15 11.06
N SER A 88 11.07 -9.92 11.67
CA SER A 88 11.08 -11.37 11.59
C SER A 88 10.64 -11.96 12.92
N ASP A 89 9.43 -12.53 12.91
CA ASP A 89 8.88 -13.39 13.94
C ASP A 89 8.70 -14.79 13.34
N PRO A 90 9.56 -15.78 13.70
CA PRO A 90 9.44 -17.16 13.22
C PRO A 90 8.23 -17.91 13.80
N THR A 91 7.58 -17.38 14.83
CA THR A 91 6.45 -18.01 15.52
C THR A 91 5.08 -17.46 15.10
N THR A 92 5.06 -16.52 14.16
CA THR A 92 3.84 -15.83 13.76
C THR A 92 2.90 -16.72 12.96
N ASP A 93 1.61 -16.69 13.30
CA ASP A 93 0.55 -17.39 12.57
C ASP A 93 0.09 -16.63 11.31
N LYS A 94 0.42 -15.34 11.21
CA LYS A 94 0.12 -14.49 10.06
C LYS A 94 1.28 -13.55 9.75
N SER A 95 1.64 -13.46 8.48
CA SER A 95 2.49 -12.39 7.99
C SER A 95 1.64 -11.22 7.51
N ALA A 96 2.27 -10.05 7.36
CA ALA A 96 1.56 -8.83 7.05
C ALA A 96 2.49 -7.79 6.44
N ALA A 97 1.91 -6.79 5.80
CA ALA A 97 2.64 -5.62 5.39
C ALA A 97 1.74 -4.39 5.49
N ALA A 98 2.37 -3.23 5.63
CA ALA A 98 1.73 -1.94 5.59
C ALA A 98 2.57 -0.98 4.76
N LEU A 99 1.91 -0.11 4.00
CA LEU A 99 2.55 1.00 3.31
C LEU A 99 1.80 2.28 3.64
N ASN A 100 2.56 3.25 4.15
CA ASN A 100 2.07 4.58 4.45
C ASN A 100 2.59 5.57 3.41
N VAL A 101 1.68 6.22 2.70
CA VAL A 101 1.97 7.34 1.80
C VAL A 101 1.76 8.62 2.59
N GLN A 102 2.79 9.45 2.74
CA GLN A 102 2.71 10.72 3.47
C GLN A 102 2.00 11.83 2.65
N VAL A 103 0.80 11.53 2.19
CA VAL A 103 -0.16 12.42 1.53
C VAL A 103 -1.54 11.99 1.98
N GLY A 104 -2.37 12.93 2.43
CA GLY A 104 -3.75 12.68 2.86
C GLY A 104 -4.70 13.76 2.34
N TYR A 105 -5.91 13.84 2.88
CA TYR A 105 -6.97 14.72 2.34
C TYR A 105 -6.67 16.22 2.44
N MET A 106 -5.72 16.67 3.27
CA MET A 106 -5.28 18.07 3.24
C MET A 106 -4.63 18.45 1.91
N SER A 107 -4.10 17.47 1.18
CA SER A 107 -3.53 17.66 -0.15
C SER A 107 -4.56 17.62 -1.28
N ASP A 108 -5.84 17.41 -0.96
CA ASP A 108 -6.89 17.40 -1.97
C ASP A 108 -6.98 18.75 -2.70
N PRO A 109 -7.22 18.76 -4.02
CA PRO A 109 -7.59 19.98 -4.73
C PRO A 109 -8.85 20.60 -4.09
N TRP A 110 -8.90 21.92 -4.01
CA TRP A 110 -10.04 22.64 -3.43
C TRP A 110 -11.36 22.41 -4.20
N ASP A 111 -11.24 22.09 -5.48
CA ASP A 111 -12.34 21.74 -6.38
C ASP A 111 -12.72 20.25 -6.34
N LEU A 112 -11.94 19.40 -5.67
CA LEU A 112 -12.17 17.94 -5.55
C LEU A 112 -11.92 17.44 -4.12
N PRO A 113 -12.74 17.86 -3.13
CA PRO A 113 -12.63 17.35 -1.76
C PRO A 113 -12.93 15.85 -1.68
N GLY A 114 -12.09 15.10 -0.96
CA GLY A 114 -12.19 13.64 -0.83
C GLY A 114 -11.42 12.86 -1.89
N LEU A 115 -10.61 13.52 -2.73
CA LEU A 115 -9.86 12.86 -3.80
C LEU A 115 -8.83 11.85 -3.27
N ALA A 116 -8.13 12.15 -2.17
CA ALA A 116 -7.20 11.19 -1.56
C ALA A 116 -7.93 9.93 -1.08
N HIS A 117 -9.11 10.10 -0.48
CA HIS A 117 -9.95 8.99 -0.02
C HIS A 117 -10.51 8.19 -1.20
N PHE A 118 -10.94 8.87 -2.27
CA PHE A 118 -11.34 8.20 -3.51
C PHE A 118 -10.19 7.40 -4.14
N CYS A 119 -8.99 7.98 -4.22
CA CYS A 119 -7.81 7.27 -4.70
C CYS A 119 -7.53 6.00 -3.89
N GLU A 120 -7.67 6.06 -2.57
CA GLU A 120 -7.50 4.91 -1.68
C GLU A 120 -8.40 3.73 -2.08
N HIS A 121 -9.69 3.99 -2.26
CA HIS A 121 -10.65 2.97 -2.68
C HIS A 121 -10.29 2.38 -4.06
N MET A 122 -9.96 3.25 -5.01
CA MET A 122 -9.68 2.84 -6.39
C MET A 122 -8.45 1.92 -6.52
N LEU A 123 -7.47 2.00 -5.62
CA LEU A 123 -6.30 1.12 -5.66
C LEU A 123 -6.67 -0.36 -5.46
N PHE A 124 -7.79 -0.65 -4.79
CA PHE A 124 -8.26 -2.02 -4.60
C PHE A 124 -8.95 -2.61 -5.83
N LEU A 125 -9.28 -1.79 -6.85
CA LEU A 125 -10.12 -2.17 -7.99
C LEU A 125 -9.33 -2.60 -9.23
N GLY A 126 -8.07 -3.01 -9.04
CA GLY A 126 -7.26 -3.65 -10.07
C GLY A 126 -6.06 -2.84 -10.54
N THR A 127 -5.07 -3.58 -11.06
CA THR A 127 -3.80 -3.06 -11.54
C THR A 127 -3.47 -3.67 -12.91
N GLU A 128 -2.51 -3.13 -13.65
CA GLU A 128 -2.13 -3.69 -14.96
C GLU A 128 -1.74 -5.18 -14.86
N LYS A 129 -1.03 -5.57 -13.80
CA LYS A 129 -0.61 -6.95 -13.56
C LYS A 129 -1.75 -7.84 -13.07
N TYR A 130 -2.68 -7.28 -12.29
CA TYR A 130 -3.83 -7.96 -11.71
C TYR A 130 -5.12 -7.18 -12.03
N PRO A 131 -5.64 -7.30 -13.27
CA PRO A 131 -6.68 -6.40 -13.77
C PRO A 131 -8.09 -6.74 -13.31
N THR A 132 -8.29 -7.90 -12.69
CA THR A 132 -9.61 -8.30 -12.18
C THR A 132 -9.89 -7.52 -10.89
N GLU A 133 -10.95 -6.71 -10.84
CA GLU A 133 -11.22 -5.76 -9.75
C GLU A 133 -11.15 -6.37 -8.34
N ASN A 134 -11.72 -7.56 -8.15
CA ASN A 134 -11.79 -8.20 -6.83
C ASN A 134 -10.69 -9.27 -6.63
N GLU A 135 -9.62 -9.25 -7.43
CA GLU A 135 -8.56 -10.28 -7.37
C GLU A 135 -7.81 -10.26 -6.05
N TYR A 136 -7.40 -9.06 -5.61
CA TYR A 136 -6.61 -8.89 -4.40
C TYR A 136 -7.36 -9.35 -3.16
N HIS A 137 -8.59 -8.87 -2.98
CA HIS A 137 -9.44 -9.26 -1.85
C HIS A 137 -9.81 -10.74 -1.90
N LYS A 138 -10.17 -11.28 -3.07
CA LYS A 138 -10.42 -12.72 -3.23
C LYS A 138 -9.20 -13.56 -2.86
N TYR A 139 -8.00 -13.16 -3.29
CA TYR A 139 -6.77 -13.87 -2.94
C TYR A 139 -6.54 -13.88 -1.43
N LEU A 140 -6.69 -12.74 -0.76
CA LEU A 140 -6.56 -12.64 0.70
C LEU A 140 -7.54 -13.57 1.42
N CYS A 141 -8.83 -13.51 1.06
CA CYS A 141 -9.85 -14.36 1.69
C CYS A 141 -9.58 -15.87 1.51
N GLN A 142 -9.01 -16.28 0.37
CA GLN A 142 -8.65 -17.67 0.11
C GLN A 142 -7.44 -18.15 0.92
N HIS A 143 -6.61 -17.23 1.42
CA HIS A 143 -5.35 -17.53 2.12
C HIS A 143 -5.35 -17.00 3.57
N ALA A 144 -6.53 -17.02 4.21
CA ALA A 144 -6.74 -16.61 5.60
C ALA A 144 -6.27 -15.18 5.92
N GLY A 145 -6.29 -14.31 4.91
CA GLY A 145 -5.89 -12.92 5.00
C GLY A 145 -7.05 -11.94 4.99
N SER A 146 -6.74 -10.70 5.33
CA SER A 146 -7.63 -9.55 5.29
C SER A 146 -6.83 -8.30 4.98
N SER A 147 -7.51 -7.26 4.47
CA SER A 147 -6.89 -5.97 4.19
C SER A 147 -7.80 -4.84 4.57
N ASN A 148 -7.21 -3.69 4.83
CA ASN A 148 -7.94 -2.44 4.94
C ASN A 148 -7.01 -1.27 4.60
N ALA A 149 -7.58 -0.08 4.49
CA ALA A 149 -6.85 1.16 4.38
C ALA A 149 -7.60 2.28 5.11
N PHE A 150 -6.93 3.41 5.28
CA PHE A 150 -7.58 4.65 5.70
C PHE A 150 -6.82 5.87 5.19
N THR A 151 -7.57 6.93 4.90
CA THR A 151 -7.05 8.24 4.55
C THR A 151 -7.22 9.22 5.72
N ALA A 152 -6.08 9.66 6.27
CA ALA A 152 -6.00 10.71 7.29
C ALA A 152 -5.74 12.07 6.64
N SER A 153 -5.51 13.10 7.47
CA SER A 153 -5.24 14.47 7.02
C SER A 153 -3.98 14.57 6.16
N ASP A 154 -2.92 13.88 6.56
CA ASP A 154 -1.56 14.04 6.05
C ASP A 154 -0.95 12.74 5.54
N HIS A 155 -1.69 11.63 5.60
CA HIS A 155 -1.24 10.33 5.12
C HIS A 155 -2.40 9.40 4.75
N THR A 156 -2.10 8.43 3.89
CA THR A 156 -2.97 7.29 3.59
C THR A 156 -2.20 6.02 3.85
N CYS A 157 -2.78 5.13 4.66
CA CYS A 157 -2.15 3.88 5.08
C CYS A 157 -2.93 2.69 4.55
N TYR A 158 -2.22 1.78 3.86
CA TYR A 158 -2.76 0.53 3.36
C TYR A 158 -2.08 -0.63 4.07
N PHE A 159 -2.83 -1.66 4.45
CA PHE A 159 -2.26 -2.79 5.15
C PHE A 159 -3.04 -4.08 4.92
N PHE A 160 -2.35 -5.21 5.10
CA PHE A 160 -2.95 -6.53 5.03
C PHE A 160 -2.28 -7.51 5.98
N ASP A 161 -2.99 -8.59 6.29
CA ASP A 161 -2.46 -9.81 6.87
C ASP A 161 -2.77 -11.02 5.98
N VAL A 162 -1.97 -12.08 6.08
CA VAL A 162 -2.13 -13.33 5.31
C VAL A 162 -1.38 -14.47 6.00
N ALA A 163 -1.74 -15.72 5.70
CA ALA A 163 -0.95 -16.89 6.09
C ALA A 163 0.54 -16.74 5.63
N PRO A 164 1.55 -17.06 6.48
CA PRO A 164 2.96 -16.76 6.21
C PRO A 164 3.50 -17.27 4.87
N GLU A 165 3.05 -18.45 4.43
CA GLU A 165 3.42 -19.08 3.15
C GLU A 165 2.94 -18.29 1.92
N ASN A 166 2.02 -17.35 2.09
CA ASN A 166 1.42 -16.53 1.03
C ASN A 166 1.85 -15.06 1.08
N LEU A 167 2.84 -14.70 1.91
CA LEU A 167 3.30 -13.32 2.02
C LEU A 167 3.81 -12.76 0.68
N GLU A 168 4.71 -13.47 0.01
CA GLU A 168 5.33 -12.99 -1.24
C GLU A 168 4.29 -12.77 -2.37
N PRO A 169 3.38 -13.72 -2.67
CA PRO A 169 2.32 -13.49 -3.66
C PRO A 169 1.39 -12.32 -3.34
N VAL A 170 1.03 -12.11 -2.08
CA VAL A 170 0.18 -10.96 -1.70
C VAL A 170 0.96 -9.66 -1.77
N LEU A 171 2.21 -9.66 -1.31
CA LEU A 171 3.06 -8.48 -1.34
C LEU A 171 3.31 -7.99 -2.77
N ASP A 172 3.43 -8.90 -3.74
CA ASP A 172 3.54 -8.54 -5.17
C ASP A 172 2.27 -7.87 -5.72
N ARG A 173 1.08 -8.35 -5.33
CA ARG A 173 -0.19 -7.69 -5.68
C ARG A 173 -0.33 -6.33 -5.02
N PHE A 174 -0.01 -6.27 -3.74
CA PHE A 174 -0.03 -5.05 -2.94
C PHE A 174 0.92 -4.00 -3.50
N ALA A 175 2.13 -4.39 -3.93
CA ALA A 175 3.09 -3.49 -4.55
C ALA A 175 2.55 -2.89 -5.87
N ALA A 176 1.75 -3.64 -6.64
CA ALA A 176 1.20 -3.17 -7.90
C ALA A 176 0.26 -1.95 -7.74
N PHE A 177 -0.37 -1.77 -6.56
CA PHE A 177 -1.20 -0.61 -6.24
C PHE A 177 -0.43 0.71 -6.42
N PHE A 178 0.86 0.69 -6.09
CA PHE A 178 1.71 1.89 -6.05
C PHE A 178 2.52 2.08 -7.34
N VAL A 179 2.31 1.24 -8.36
CA VAL A 179 3.08 1.27 -9.61
C VAL A 179 2.18 1.50 -10.82
N CYS A 180 1.09 0.73 -10.94
CA CYS A 180 0.25 0.73 -12.15
C CYS A 180 -1.23 0.40 -11.86
N PRO A 181 -1.92 1.19 -11.01
CA PRO A 181 -3.37 1.07 -10.80
C PRO A 181 -4.14 1.45 -12.07
N LEU A 182 -5.27 0.77 -12.33
CA LEU A 182 -6.02 0.95 -13.58
C LEU A 182 -6.92 2.18 -13.61
N PHE A 183 -7.55 2.52 -12.49
CA PHE A 183 -8.57 3.58 -12.42
C PHE A 183 -9.64 3.45 -13.54
N ASN A 184 -10.25 2.28 -13.65
CA ASN A 184 -11.27 2.02 -14.68
C ASN A 184 -12.47 2.98 -14.53
N GLU A 185 -12.93 3.55 -15.64
CA GLU A 185 -14.10 4.45 -15.66
C GLU A 185 -15.36 3.76 -15.11
N ASP A 186 -15.62 2.51 -15.52
CA ASP A 186 -16.77 1.71 -15.04
C ASP A 186 -16.76 1.41 -13.53
N ALA A 187 -15.58 1.48 -12.90
CA ALA A 187 -15.41 1.29 -11.46
C ALA A 187 -15.58 2.60 -10.69
N THR A 188 -15.22 3.72 -11.33
CA THR A 188 -15.26 5.06 -10.73
C THR A 188 -16.66 5.44 -10.27
N ASP A 189 -17.67 5.31 -11.13
CA ASP A 189 -19.05 5.68 -10.79
C ASP A 189 -19.59 4.85 -9.62
N ARG A 190 -19.27 3.55 -9.57
CA ARG A 190 -19.68 2.68 -8.47
C ARG A 190 -18.99 3.06 -7.17
N GLU A 191 -17.71 3.44 -7.23
CA GLU A 191 -16.94 3.75 -6.04
C GLU A 191 -17.32 5.12 -5.44
N VAL A 192 -17.69 6.09 -6.29
CA VAL A 192 -18.29 7.35 -5.82
C VAL A 192 -19.56 7.09 -5.00
N ASN A 193 -20.41 6.17 -5.44
CA ASN A 193 -21.61 5.76 -4.69
C ASN A 193 -21.27 5.08 -3.34
N ALA A 194 -20.20 4.29 -3.31
CA ALA A 194 -19.73 3.65 -2.08
C ALA A 194 -19.26 4.68 -1.05
N ILE A 195 -18.47 5.68 -1.47
CA ILE A 195 -18.01 6.78 -0.63
C ILE A 195 -19.17 7.66 -0.17
N HIS A 196 -20.13 7.95 -1.05
CA HIS A 196 -21.34 8.67 -0.66
C HIS A 196 -22.09 7.92 0.46
N SER A 197 -22.21 6.60 0.36
CA SER A 197 -22.83 5.76 1.38
C SER A 197 -22.06 5.77 2.71
N GLU A 198 -20.72 5.77 2.65
CA GLU A 198 -19.88 5.93 3.84
C GLU A 198 -20.10 7.29 4.51
N HIS A 199 -20.09 8.37 3.73
CA HIS A 199 -20.39 9.69 4.26
C HIS A 199 -21.78 9.74 4.90
N ALA A 200 -22.80 9.21 4.22
CA ALA A 200 -24.17 9.16 4.72
C ALA A 200 -24.29 8.44 6.08
N LYS A 201 -23.54 7.34 6.26
CA LYS A 201 -23.44 6.64 7.55
C LYS A 201 -22.83 7.53 8.64
N ASN A 202 -21.90 8.40 8.30
CA ASN A 202 -21.18 9.27 9.24
C ASN A 202 -21.96 10.54 9.64
N ILE A 203 -23.00 10.94 8.90
CA ILE A 203 -23.77 12.20 9.14
C ILE A 203 -24.36 12.27 10.57
N GLN A 204 -24.84 11.14 11.09
CA GLN A 204 -25.47 11.06 12.42
C GLN A 204 -24.50 10.63 13.53
N ASN A 205 -23.21 10.53 13.23
CA ASN A 205 -22.20 10.14 14.21
C ASN A 205 -21.58 11.38 14.85
N ASP A 206 -21.70 11.52 16.17
CA ASP A 206 -21.24 12.72 16.89
C ASP A 206 -19.73 12.96 16.78
N SER A 207 -18.90 11.91 16.73
CA SER A 207 -17.46 12.07 16.55
C SER A 207 -17.12 12.68 15.19
N TRP A 208 -17.79 12.22 14.12
CA TRP A 208 -17.63 12.79 12.79
C TRP A 208 -18.17 14.23 12.69
N ARG A 209 -19.32 14.49 13.32
CA ARG A 209 -19.92 15.83 13.38
C ARG A 209 -19.03 16.83 14.10
N LEU A 210 -18.49 16.46 15.27
CA LEU A 210 -17.58 17.31 16.04
C LEU A 210 -16.28 17.57 15.27
N LYS A 211 -15.71 16.54 14.64
CA LYS A 211 -14.51 16.70 13.80
C LYS A 211 -14.78 17.68 12.65
N GLN A 212 -15.88 17.51 11.91
CA GLN A 212 -16.22 18.41 10.80
C GLN A 212 -16.55 19.83 11.28
N LEU A 213 -17.17 19.97 12.46
CA LEU A 213 -17.43 21.26 13.08
C LEU A 213 -16.12 21.98 13.40
N GLU A 214 -15.18 21.31 14.07
CA GLU A 214 -13.84 21.85 14.36
C GLU A 214 -13.14 22.32 13.08
N MET A 215 -13.10 21.46 12.06
CA MET A 215 -12.53 21.78 10.75
C MET A 215 -13.20 23.01 10.10
N SER A 216 -14.53 23.12 10.20
CA SER A 216 -15.30 24.25 9.64
C SER A 216 -15.11 25.58 10.40
N THR A 217 -14.69 25.53 11.66
CA THR A 217 -14.42 26.72 12.49
C THR A 217 -12.98 27.20 12.41
N ALA A 218 -12.10 26.46 11.75
CA ALA A 218 -10.72 26.85 11.49
C ALA A 218 -10.63 27.95 10.43
N ASP A 219 -9.42 28.45 10.17
CA ASP A 219 -9.17 29.42 9.10
C ASP A 219 -9.63 28.84 7.73
N PRO A 220 -10.56 29.49 7.03
CA PRO A 220 -11.05 29.03 5.73
C PRO A 220 -9.96 28.94 4.65
N GLN A 221 -8.81 29.61 4.81
CA GLN A 221 -7.69 29.53 3.88
C GLN A 221 -6.74 28.36 4.18
N HIS A 222 -6.89 27.71 5.33
CA HIS A 222 -6.02 26.62 5.74
C HIS A 222 -6.59 25.27 5.29
N ASP A 223 -5.74 24.37 4.77
CA ASP A 223 -6.15 23.06 4.23
C ASP A 223 -6.82 22.14 5.27
N PHE A 224 -6.72 22.46 6.57
CA PHE A 224 -7.42 21.75 7.66
C PHE A 224 -8.94 21.84 7.56
N CYS A 225 -9.50 22.86 6.90
CA CYS A 225 -10.95 23.00 6.76
C CYS A 225 -11.56 22.12 5.67
N LYS A 226 -10.72 21.42 4.88
CA LYS A 226 -11.18 20.57 3.77
C LYS A 226 -12.05 19.42 4.26
N PHE A 227 -13.06 19.11 3.47
CA PHE A 227 -13.91 17.93 3.67
C PHE A 227 -13.21 16.68 3.11
N GLY A 228 -12.68 15.85 4.00
CA GLY A 228 -11.81 14.74 3.60
C GLY A 228 -12.50 13.44 3.18
N THR A 229 -13.78 13.24 3.51
CA THR A 229 -14.48 11.99 3.13
C THR A 229 -14.85 11.99 1.65
N GLY A 230 -15.26 13.12 1.09
CA GLY A 230 -15.90 13.17 -0.23
C GLY A 230 -17.33 12.63 -0.21
N ASN A 231 -18.11 12.96 -1.23
CA ASN A 231 -19.46 12.46 -1.47
C ASN A 231 -19.87 12.70 -2.94
N GLU A 232 -20.96 12.06 -3.38
CA GLU A 232 -21.66 12.43 -4.60
C GLU A 232 -22.32 13.82 -4.40
N VAL A 233 -21.98 14.78 -5.27
CA VAL A 233 -22.53 16.16 -5.29
C VAL A 233 -23.42 16.34 -6.50
#